data_AF-A0AA43FE05-F1
#
_entry.id   AF-A0AA43FE05-F1
#
_cell.length_a   1.000
_cell.length_b   1.000
_cell.length_c   1.000
_cell.angle_alpha   90.00
_cell.angle_beta   90.00
_cell.angle_gamma   90.00
#
_symmetry.space_group_name_H-M   'P 1'
#
loop_
_entity.id
_entity.type
_entity.pdbx_description
1 polymer ?
#
loop_
_entity_poly.entity_id
_entity_poly.type
_entity_poly.pdbx_seq_one_letter_code
_entity_poly.pdbx_strand_id
1 'polypeptide(L)'
;MRLLIREILSANLLFTGVLLTIVSMLIFYGSSYLLNATNLGRRLGFLVSGASLFGWTTINSFLFIVYAPRGPRQASIEGLNGFEIRIVPITFLLASVILFAMFLIALNRYESEQNRQIEA
;
A
#
# COMPACT_ATOMS: atom_id res chain seq x y z
N MET A 1 -13.04 0.11 31.68
CA MET A 1 -12.42 -0.09 30.33
C MET A 1 -13.44 -0.40 29.23
N ARG A 2 -14.27 -1.44 29.35
CA ARG A 2 -15.30 -1.77 28.33
C ARG A 2 -16.28 -0.63 28.02
N LEU A 3 -16.70 0.15 29.01
CA LEU A 3 -17.63 1.27 28.82
C LEU A 3 -17.00 2.45 28.05
N LEU A 4 -15.75 2.82 28.36
CA LEU A 4 -15.00 3.85 27.63
C LEU A 4 -14.77 3.46 26.16
N ILE A 5 -14.40 2.20 25.91
CA ILE A 5 -14.24 1.67 24.55
C ILE A 5 -15.57 1.76 23.79
N ARG A 6 -16.68 1.39 24.44
CA ARG A 6 -18.02 1.46 23.85
C ARG A 6 -18.46 2.89 23.57
N GLU A 7 -18.15 3.85 24.45
CA GLU A 7 -18.46 5.27 24.24
C GLU A 7 -17.63 5.88 23.10
N ILE A 8 -16.32 5.61 23.04
CA ILE A 8 -15.43 6.05 21.96
C ILE A 8 -15.84 5.43 20.61
N LEU A 9 -16.26 4.17 20.60
CA LEU A 9 -16.79 3.48 19.40
C LEU A 9 -18.24 3.87 19.05
N SER A 10 -19.01 4.39 20.01
CA SER A 10 -20.37 4.90 19.77
C SER A 10 -20.40 6.33 19.25
N ALA A 11 -19.27 7.04 19.33
CA ALA A 11 -19.10 8.38 18.78
C ALA A 11 -19.04 8.31 17.25
N ASN A 12 -20.21 8.33 16.61
CA ASN A 12 -20.41 8.35 15.16
C ASN A 12 -19.58 7.28 14.41
N LEU A 13 -20.23 6.15 14.08
CA LEU A 13 -19.63 4.99 13.42
C LEU A 13 -18.71 5.33 12.24
N LEU A 14 -19.04 6.37 11.47
CA LEU A 14 -18.20 6.85 10.37
C LEU A 14 -16.84 7.39 10.86
N PHE A 15 -16.84 8.20 11.91
CA PHE A 15 -15.63 8.76 12.48
C PHE A 15 -14.75 7.65 13.06
N THR A 16 -15.34 6.72 13.82
CA THR A 16 -14.57 5.60 14.37
C THR A 16 -14.02 4.69 13.27
N GLY A 17 -14.79 4.39 12.22
CA GLY A 17 -14.34 3.56 11.11
C GLY A 17 -13.16 4.18 10.34
N VAL A 18 -13.24 5.47 10.03
CA VAL A 18 -12.14 6.21 9.37
C VAL A 18 -10.90 6.24 10.26
N LEU A 19 -11.06 6.59 11.54
CA LEU A 19 -9.96 6.65 12.50
C LEU A 19 -9.27 5.29 12.63
N LEU A 20 -10.05 4.21 12.78
CA LEU A 20 -9.52 2.86 12.95
C LEU A 20 -8.79 2.38 11.69
N THR A 21 -9.27 2.76 10.51
CA THR A 21 -8.61 2.44 9.23
C THR A 21 -7.25 3.14 9.13
N ILE A 22 -7.19 4.45 9.45
CA ILE A 22 -5.95 5.22 9.41
C ILE A 22 -4.95 4.68 10.43
N VAL A 23 -5.38 4.43 11.67
CA VAL A 23 -4.53 3.88 12.73
C VAL A 23 -4.00 2.50 12.33
N SER A 24 -4.84 1.64 11.73
CA SER A 24 -4.42 0.32 11.26
C SER A 24 -3.39 0.41 10.14
N MET A 25 -3.57 1.30 9.17
CA MET A 25 -2.59 1.54 8.11
C MET A 25 -1.25 2.04 8.68
N LEU A 26 -1.28 3.00 9.60
CA LEU A 26 -0.08 3.54 10.24
C LEU A 26 0.66 2.47 11.04
N ILE A 27 -0.06 1.64 11.81
CA ILE A 27 0.55 0.55 12.57
C ILE A 27 1.15 -0.49 11.63
N PHE A 28 0.43 -0.91 10.59
CA PHE A 28 0.90 -1.97 9.69
C PHE A 28 2.14 -1.54 8.88
N TYR A 29 2.07 -0.41 8.18
CA TYR A 29 3.20 0.07 7.38
C TYR A 29 4.32 0.67 8.24
N GLY A 30 3.96 1.36 9.33
CA GLY A 30 4.92 1.93 10.26
C GLY A 30 5.72 0.86 10.99
N SER A 31 5.08 -0.21 11.47
CA SER A 31 5.80 -1.33 12.11
C SER A 31 6.74 -2.05 11.14
N SER A 32 6.29 -2.32 9.90
CA SER A 32 7.16 -2.90 8.87
C SER A 32 8.38 -2.03 8.60
N TYR A 33 8.19 -0.71 8.48
CA TYR A 33 9.31 0.22 8.31
C TYR A 33 10.24 0.24 9.52
N LEU A 34 9.70 0.29 10.74
CA LEU A 34 10.51 0.33 11.95
C LEU A 34 11.37 -0.93 12.11
N LEU A 35 10.79 -2.11 11.88
CA LEU A 35 11.52 -3.39 11.94
C LEU A 35 12.66 -3.43 10.92
N ASN A 36 12.39 -3.01 9.68
CA ASN A 36 13.42 -2.95 8.66
C ASN A 36 14.48 -1.90 8.97
N ALA A 37 14.09 -0.73 9.50
CA ALA A 37 15.01 0.35 9.84
C ALA A 37 15.95 -0.01 10.99
N THR A 38 15.49 -0.80 11.98
CA THR A 38 16.33 -1.25 13.09
C THR A 38 17.29 -2.36 12.68
N ASN A 39 16.89 -3.24 11.74
CA ASN A 39 17.70 -4.39 11.35
C ASN A 39 18.70 -4.07 10.23
N LEU A 40 18.28 -3.27 9.23
CA LEU A 40 19.05 -2.97 8.03
C LEU A 40 19.66 -1.55 8.05
N GLY A 41 19.29 -0.73 9.03
CA GLY A 41 19.60 0.69 9.07
C GLY A 41 18.55 1.56 8.36
N ARG A 42 18.53 2.85 8.70
CA ARG A 42 17.44 3.77 8.33
C ARG A 42 17.25 3.94 6.81
N ARG A 43 18.35 4.02 6.04
CA ARG A 43 18.31 4.25 4.59
C ARG A 43 17.88 2.99 3.83
N LEU A 44 18.53 1.85 4.10
CA LEU A 44 18.20 0.57 3.48
C LEU A 44 16.80 0.11 3.89
N GLY A 45 16.45 0.25 5.17
CA GLY A 45 15.12 -0.09 5.68
C GLY A 45 13.99 0.70 5.02
N PHE A 46 14.21 1.99 4.69
CA PHE A 46 13.24 2.78 3.92
C PHE A 46 13.05 2.23 2.49
N LEU A 47 14.15 1.96 1.79
CA LEU A 47 14.11 1.45 0.41
C LEU A 47 13.41 0.10 0.32
N VAL A 48 13.74 -0.83 1.22
CA VAL A 48 13.14 -2.17 1.28
C VAL A 48 11.66 -2.11 1.64
N SER A 49 11.28 -1.26 2.60
CA SER A 49 9.87 -1.10 3.00
C SER A 49 9.03 -0.46 1.92
N GLY A 50 9.57 0.54 1.22
CA GLY A 50 8.92 1.17 0.06
C GLY A 50 8.76 0.19 -1.11
N ALA A 51 9.81 -0.58 -1.44
CA ALA A 51 9.72 -1.64 -2.45
C ALA A 51 8.63 -2.67 -2.09
N SER A 52 8.58 -3.11 -0.83
CA SER A 52 7.55 -4.04 -0.35
C SER A 52 6.14 -3.46 -0.46
N LEU A 53 5.95 -2.20 -0.06
CA LEU A 53 4.66 -1.50 -0.14
C LEU A 53 4.15 -1.44 -1.58
N PHE A 54 4.96 -0.93 -2.51
CA PHE A 54 4.52 -0.75 -3.89
C PHE A 54 4.48 -2.06 -4.68
N GLY A 55 5.30 -3.05 -4.31
CA GLY A 55 5.17 -4.42 -4.82
C GLY A 55 3.83 -5.03 -4.40
N TRP A 56 3.45 -4.87 -3.13
CA TRP A 56 2.15 -5.32 -2.62
C TRP A 56 0.98 -4.63 -3.33
N THR A 57 0.99 -3.30 -3.49
CA THR A 57 -0.09 -2.59 -4.19
C THR A 57 -0.16 -2.95 -5.67
N THR A 58 0.98 -3.19 -6.33
CA THR A 58 1.05 -3.66 -7.71
C THR A 58 0.33 -5.00 -7.88
N ILE A 59 0.66 -5.99 -7.04
CA ILE A 59 0.04 -7.33 -7.09
C ILE A 59 -1.47 -7.21 -6.84
N ASN A 60 -1.89 -6.45 -5.83
CA ASN A 60 -3.32 -6.29 -5.52
C ASN A 60 -4.09 -5.61 -6.65
N SER A 61 -3.50 -4.58 -7.28
CA SER A 61 -4.13 -3.87 -8.40
C SER A 61 -4.28 -4.79 -9.62
N PHE A 62 -3.24 -5.58 -9.89
CA PHE A 62 -3.27 -6.58 -10.96
C PHE A 62 -4.33 -7.65 -10.71
N LEU A 63 -4.39 -8.22 -9.50
CA LEU A 63 -5.42 -9.18 -9.12
C LEU A 63 -6.83 -8.60 -9.24
N PHE A 64 -7.01 -7.32 -8.89
CA PHE A 64 -8.29 -6.65 -9.07
C PHE A 64 -8.65 -6.53 -10.55
N ILE A 65 -7.73 -6.17 -11.44
CA ILE A 65 -8.02 -6.08 -12.89
C ILE A 65 -8.40 -7.44 -13.48
N VAL A 66 -7.70 -8.51 -13.07
CA VAL A 66 -7.91 -9.87 -13.59
C VAL A 66 -9.17 -10.51 -13.02
N TYR A 67 -9.36 -10.43 -11.70
CA TYR A 67 -10.38 -11.19 -10.97
C TYR A 67 -11.55 -10.35 -10.47
N ALA A 68 -11.56 -9.02 -10.60
CA ALA A 68 -12.69 -8.22 -10.14
C ALA A 68 -13.98 -8.77 -10.77
N PRO A 69 -14.92 -9.25 -9.92
CA PRO A 69 -16.29 -9.54 -10.35
C PRO A 69 -16.84 -8.30 -11.03
N ARG A 70 -17.72 -8.48 -12.02
CA ARG A 70 -18.31 -7.43 -12.86
C ARG A 70 -19.06 -6.35 -12.03
N GLY A 71 -18.34 -5.48 -11.32
CA GLY A 71 -18.86 -4.47 -10.41
C GLY A 71 -19.89 -4.99 -9.39
N PRO A 72 -20.53 -4.10 -8.62
CA PRO A 72 -21.91 -4.33 -8.18
C PRO A 72 -22.74 -4.76 -9.41
N ARG A 73 -23.61 -5.76 -9.25
CA ARG A 73 -24.45 -6.33 -10.32
C ARG A 73 -24.91 -5.20 -11.27
N GLN A 74 -24.49 -5.25 -12.53
CA GLN A 74 -24.71 -4.22 -13.57
C GLN A 74 -26.19 -3.87 -13.85
N ALA A 75 -27.12 -4.40 -13.06
CA ALA A 75 -28.55 -4.21 -13.20
C ALA A 75 -29.09 -2.93 -12.53
N SER A 76 -28.27 -2.12 -11.83
CA SER A 76 -28.77 -0.95 -11.10
C SER A 76 -28.03 0.37 -11.35
N ILE A 77 -27.05 0.42 -12.28
CA ILE A 77 -26.40 1.68 -12.68
C ILE A 77 -26.43 1.75 -14.22
N GLU A 78 -27.47 2.39 -14.75
CA GLU A 78 -27.58 2.68 -16.19
C GLU A 78 -26.43 3.61 -16.60
N GLY A 79 -25.56 3.14 -17.49
CA GLY A 79 -24.60 3.99 -18.21
C GLY A 79 -23.11 3.80 -17.93
N LEU A 80 -22.68 2.92 -17.01
CA LEU A 80 -21.25 2.67 -16.78
C LEU A 80 -20.80 1.31 -17.38
N ASN A 81 -19.98 1.36 -18.42
CA ASN A 81 -19.45 0.18 -19.09
C ASN A 81 -18.48 -0.56 -18.15
N GLY A 82 -18.42 -1.89 -18.23
CA GLY A 82 -17.48 -2.71 -17.44
C GLY A 82 -16.00 -2.36 -17.68
N PHE A 83 -15.69 -1.67 -18.78
CA PHE A 83 -14.38 -1.08 -19.05
C PHE A 83 -14.09 0.17 -18.20
N GLU A 84 -15.07 1.06 -18.04
CA GLU A 84 -14.89 2.34 -17.34
C GLU A 84 -14.58 2.14 -15.85
N ILE A 85 -15.20 1.13 -15.23
CA ILE A 85 -14.93 0.73 -13.83
C ILE A 85 -13.47 0.30 -13.64
N ARG A 86 -12.82 -0.20 -14.69
CA ARG A 86 -11.42 -0.68 -14.62
C ARG A 86 -10.38 0.41 -14.80
N ILE A 87 -10.78 1.62 -15.22
CA ILE A 87 -9.82 2.72 -15.42
C ILE A 87 -9.12 3.06 -14.10
N VAL A 88 -9.86 3.10 -12.98
CA VAL A 88 -9.30 3.40 -11.65
C VAL A 88 -8.24 2.38 -11.20
N PRO A 89 -8.50 1.06 -11.20
CA PRO A 89 -7.47 0.10 -10.83
C PRO A 89 -6.32 0.04 -11.85
N ILE A 90 -6.55 0.33 -13.14
CA ILE A 90 -5.47 0.40 -14.15
C ILE A 90 -4.53 1.57 -13.87
N THR A 91 -5.07 2.77 -13.61
CA THR A 91 -4.21 3.94 -13.29
C THR A 91 -3.44 3.72 -12.00
N PHE A 92 -4.08 3.13 -10.99
CA PHE A 92 -3.43 2.78 -9.73
C PHE A 92 -2.36 1.68 -9.90
N LEU A 93 -2.59 0.69 -10.78
CA LEU A 93 -1.58 -0.29 -11.16
C LEU A 93 -0.37 0.40 -11.79
N LEU A 94 -0.58 1.26 -12.79
CA LEU A 94 0.51 1.95 -13.48
C LEU A 94 1.34 2.79 -12.52
N ALA A 95 0.69 3.58 -11.67
CA ALA A 95 1.38 4.38 -10.65
C ALA A 95 2.17 3.50 -9.66
N SER A 96 1.56 2.40 -9.19
CA SER A 96 2.22 1.46 -8.27
C SER A 96 3.43 0.78 -8.91
N VAL A 97 3.33 0.36 -10.18
CA VAL A 97 4.42 -0.26 -10.93
C VAL A 97 5.59 0.72 -11.09
N ILE A 98 5.30 1.98 -11.44
CA ILE A 98 6.34 3.01 -11.58
C ILE A 98 7.05 3.23 -10.24
N LEU A 99 6.31 3.39 -9.15
CA LEU A 99 6.89 3.56 -7.82
C LEU A 99 7.70 2.34 -7.40
N PHE A 100 7.18 1.13 -7.62
CA PHE A 100 7.89 -0.10 -7.34
C PHE A 100 9.22 -0.19 -8.10
N ALA A 101 9.22 0.10 -9.40
CA ALA A 101 10.42 0.12 -10.22
C ALA A 101 11.45 1.17 -9.73
N MET A 102 10.99 2.37 -9.36
CA MET A 102 11.88 3.39 -8.81
C MET A 102 12.56 2.94 -7.50
N PHE A 103 11.80 2.29 -6.61
CA PHE A 103 12.36 1.76 -5.36
C PHE A 103 13.37 0.63 -5.62
N LEU A 104 13.11 -0.27 -6.57
CA LEU A 104 14.07 -1.31 -6.96
C LEU A 104 15.36 -0.73 -7.56
N ILE A 105 15.25 0.27 -8.43
CA ILE A 105 16.41 0.95 -9.00
C ILE A 105 17.22 1.64 -7.90
N ALA A 106 16.55 2.33 -6.98
CA ALA A 106 17.20 2.98 -5.85
C ALA A 106 17.91 1.98 -4.92
N LEU A 107 17.30 0.81 -4.69
CA LEU A 107 17.88 -0.26 -3.89
C LEU A 107 19.16 -0.82 -4.55
N ASN A 108 19.09 -1.17 -5.84
CA ASN A 108 20.23 -1.65 -6.61
C ASN A 108 21.37 -0.62 -6.64
N ARG A 109 21.02 0.66 -6.81
CA ARG A 109 22.01 1.74 -6.76
C ARG A 109 22.69 1.82 -5.38
N TYR A 110 21.91 1.75 -4.30
CA TYR A 110 22.43 1.81 -2.94
C TYR A 110 23.38 0.64 -2.64
N GLU A 111 23.03 -0.58 -3.04
CA GLU A 111 23.91 -1.76 -2.89
C GLU A 111 25.21 -1.60 -3.69
N SER A 112 25.13 -1.09 -4.93
CA SER A 112 26.32 -0.84 -5.76
C SER A 112 27.26 0.23 -5.17
N GLU A 113 26.71 1.23 -4.48
CA GLU A 113 27.49 2.28 -3.82
C GLU A 113 28.16 1.71 -2.56
N GLN A 114 27.45 0.87 -1.81
CA GLN A 114 27.98 0.22 -0.62
C GLN A 114 29.12 -0.76 -0.94
N ASN A 115 28.98 -1.58 -1.98
CA ASN A 115 30.03 -2.54 -2.36
C ASN A 115 31.32 -1.81 -2.79
N ARG A 116 31.20 -0.73 -3.56
CA ARG A 116 32.35 0.10 -3.95
C ARG A 116 33.08 0.74 -2.75
N GLN A 117 32.38 1.04 -1.67
CA GLN A 117 32.99 1.55 -0.44
C GLN A 117 33.72 0.47 0.35
N ILE A 118 33.29 -0.79 0.25
CA ILE A 118 33.93 -1.92 0.93
C ILE A 118 35.23 -2.33 0.20
N GLU A 119 35.26 -2.18 -1.12
CA GLU A 119 36.40 -2.54 -1.97
C GLU A 119 37.53 -1.48 -2.02
N ALA A 120 37.28 -0.26 -1.53
CA ALA A 120 38.21 0.87 -1.53
C ALA A 120 38.94 1.03 -0.19
#